data_AF-A0A8F5ZH84-F1
#
_entry.id   AF-A0A8F5ZH84-F1
#
_cell.length_a   1.000
_cell.length_b   1.000
_cell.length_c   1.000
_cell.angle_alpha   90.00
_cell.angle_beta   90.00
_cell.angle_gamma   90.00
#
_symmetry.space_group_name_H-M   'P 1'
#
loop_
_entity.id
_entity.type
_entity.pdbx_description
1 polymer ?
#
loop_
_entity_poly.entity_id
_entity_poly.type
_entity_poly.pdbx_seq_one_letter_code
_entity_poly.pdbx_strand_id
1 'polypeptide(L)'
;MALCDDLEAKQTQKYSHLVKLGTGSLNALQQSTTEEELIRWWGHLQTNFGQIFDCVENVEALRQTILQLAVTGRLGTEDERDEPASELIRQIVEEKRHLIEFGVICRTKPVPEIDENDIPYTIPLSWKWVRLDDLTYISTGSTPSTTNPDYYQMGIIPWVTSSQTSLDYISIADKKITQKAVDDCALKIYPIGTLLVALYGQGKTRGQVSELKIDATINQACAAICFFDRSKLIKDFVKFVLKKNYHSIRSISAGGAQPNLNLDKIKRMLIPLPPLREQKRIVDKLNDFMLICDQLDQRIYNRERISLSFTNSIIRGIVN
;
A
#
# COMPACT_ATOMS: atom_id res chain seq x y z
N MET A 1 -28.03 30.23 -20.92
CA MET A 1 -27.24 29.07 -21.39
C MET A 1 -25.79 29.47 -21.56
N ALA A 2 -25.41 30.31 -22.54
CA ALA A 2 -24.00 30.71 -22.76
C ALA A 2 -23.21 31.22 -21.53
N LEU A 3 -23.82 31.97 -20.60
CA LEU A 3 -23.15 32.43 -19.37
C LEU A 3 -22.94 31.30 -18.34
N CYS A 4 -23.88 30.34 -18.26
CA CYS A 4 -23.73 29.17 -17.40
C CYS A 4 -22.63 28.26 -17.95
N ASP A 5 -22.62 28.03 -19.27
CA ASP A 5 -21.61 27.22 -19.95
C ASP A 5 -20.20 27.82 -19.78
N ASP A 6 -20.06 29.15 -19.87
CA ASP A 6 -18.78 29.85 -19.62
C ASP A 6 -18.33 29.77 -18.15
N LEU A 7 -19.26 29.83 -17.19
CA LEU A 7 -18.96 29.66 -15.77
C LEU A 7 -18.52 28.23 -15.44
N GLU A 8 -19.18 27.21 -16.01
CA GLU A 8 -18.80 25.80 -15.88
C GLU A 8 -17.42 25.53 -16.50
N ALA A 9 -17.14 26.13 -17.67
CA ALA A 9 -15.83 26.04 -18.30
C ALA A 9 -14.73 26.66 -17.44
N LYS A 10 -14.96 27.86 -16.87
CA LYS A 10 -14.01 28.52 -15.95
C LYS A 10 -13.78 27.73 -14.66
N GLN A 11 -14.82 27.14 -14.09
CA GLN A 11 -14.70 26.28 -12.90
C GLN A 11 -13.86 25.03 -13.22
N THR A 12 -14.13 24.37 -14.33
CA THR A 12 -13.39 23.19 -14.79
C THR A 12 -11.91 23.54 -15.05
N GLN A 13 -11.64 24.68 -15.68
CA GLN A 13 -10.28 25.14 -15.92
C GLN A 13 -9.55 25.44 -14.61
N LYS A 14 -10.19 26.14 -13.66
CA LYS A 14 -9.63 26.40 -12.33
C LYS A 14 -9.28 25.10 -11.61
N TYR A 15 -10.18 24.11 -11.64
CA TYR A 15 -9.95 22.79 -11.03
C TYR A 15 -8.73 22.10 -11.65
N SER A 16 -8.66 22.05 -12.98
CA SER A 16 -7.52 21.47 -13.70
C SER A 16 -6.20 22.15 -13.35
N HIS A 17 -6.20 23.48 -13.23
CA HIS A 17 -5.01 24.23 -12.82
C HIS A 17 -4.58 23.91 -11.39
N LEU A 18 -5.52 23.79 -10.45
CA LEU A 18 -5.23 23.43 -9.06
C LEU A 18 -4.61 22.03 -8.95
N VAL A 19 -5.17 21.05 -9.68
CA VAL A 19 -4.60 19.69 -9.73
C VAL A 19 -3.17 19.71 -10.29
N LYS A 20 -2.94 20.43 -11.39
CA LYS A 20 -1.59 20.57 -11.98
C LYS A 20 -0.61 21.26 -11.04
N LEU A 21 -1.04 22.32 -10.36
CA LEU A 21 -0.21 23.06 -9.41
C LEU A 21 0.21 22.19 -8.23
N GLY A 22 -0.75 21.44 -7.65
CA GLY A 22 -0.50 20.56 -6.52
C GLY A 22 0.43 19.42 -6.88
N THR A 23 0.08 18.66 -7.91
CA THR A 23 0.92 17.56 -8.42
C THR A 23 2.31 18.04 -8.84
N GLY A 24 2.41 19.17 -9.54
CA GLY A 24 3.69 19.76 -9.93
C GLY A 24 4.57 20.17 -8.74
N SER A 25 3.97 20.83 -7.73
CA SER A 25 4.69 21.26 -6.52
C SER A 25 5.20 20.05 -5.71
N LEU A 26 4.38 19.01 -5.59
CA LEU A 26 4.75 17.78 -4.89
C LEU A 26 5.86 17.01 -5.62
N ASN A 27 5.78 16.91 -6.95
CA ASN A 27 6.82 16.28 -7.76
C ASN A 27 8.15 17.05 -7.64
N ALA A 28 8.11 18.38 -7.67
CA ALA A 28 9.29 19.21 -7.50
C ALA A 28 9.91 19.03 -6.10
N LEU A 29 9.08 18.88 -5.06
CA LEU A 29 9.56 18.57 -3.71
C LEU A 29 10.26 17.20 -3.64
N GLN A 30 9.72 16.17 -4.30
CA GLN A 30 10.35 14.85 -4.34
C GLN A 30 11.69 14.85 -5.08
N GLN A 31 11.79 15.64 -6.14
CA GLN A 31 12.98 15.78 -6.98
C GLN A 31 14.01 16.76 -6.43
N SER A 32 13.68 17.50 -5.37
CA SER A 32 14.59 18.47 -4.76
C SER A 32 15.86 17.77 -4.30
N THR A 33 17.00 18.32 -4.71
CA THR A 33 18.33 17.79 -4.39
C THR A 33 19.06 18.63 -3.35
N THR A 34 18.64 19.88 -3.18
CA THR A 34 19.19 20.81 -2.20
C THR A 34 18.16 21.14 -1.12
N GLU A 35 18.67 21.50 0.06
CA GLU A 35 17.84 21.95 1.17
C GLU A 35 17.07 23.24 0.82
N GLU A 36 17.68 24.14 0.06
CA GLU A 36 17.07 25.39 -0.41
C GLU A 36 15.86 25.15 -1.32
N GLU A 37 15.97 24.21 -2.28
CA GLU A 37 14.86 23.81 -3.14
C GLU A 37 13.71 23.22 -2.32
N LEU A 38 14.04 22.35 -1.37
CA LEU A 38 13.07 21.70 -0.51
C LEU A 38 12.31 22.73 0.33
N ILE A 39 13.01 23.65 0.99
CA ILE A 39 12.42 24.74 1.77
C ILE A 39 11.52 25.62 0.88
N ARG A 40 11.97 25.96 -0.32
CA ARG A 40 11.20 26.77 -1.26
C ARG A 40 9.89 26.11 -1.65
N TRP A 41 9.94 24.85 -2.09
CA TRP A 41 8.74 24.12 -2.51
C TRP A 41 7.80 23.84 -1.35
N TRP A 42 8.35 23.54 -0.17
CA TRP A 42 7.56 23.41 1.05
C TRP A 42 6.87 24.71 1.43
N GLY A 43 7.58 25.85 1.40
CA GLY A 43 7.00 27.18 1.66
C GLY A 43 5.88 27.52 0.68
N HIS A 44 6.02 27.17 -0.60
CA HIS A 44 4.97 27.33 -1.59
C HIS A 44 3.73 26.47 -1.28
N LEU A 45 3.92 25.20 -0.93
CA LEU A 45 2.84 24.29 -0.53
C LEU A 45 2.14 24.78 0.74
N GLN A 46 2.90 25.23 1.75
CA GLN A 46 2.35 25.73 3.01
C GLN A 46 1.50 26.99 2.80
N THR A 47 2.00 27.94 1.99
CA THR A 47 1.28 29.20 1.70
C THR A 47 -0.05 28.94 1.00
N ASN A 48 -0.10 27.91 0.13
CA ASN A 48 -1.26 27.62 -0.71
C ASN A 48 -2.01 26.34 -0.28
N PHE A 49 -1.72 25.81 0.91
CA PHE A 49 -2.14 24.46 1.32
C PHE A 49 -3.65 24.27 1.20
N GLY A 50 -4.42 25.21 1.75
CA GLY A 50 -5.88 25.14 1.77
C GLY A 50 -6.54 25.24 0.40
N GLN A 51 -5.85 25.78 -0.62
CA GLN A 51 -6.39 25.83 -1.99
C GLN A 51 -5.95 24.61 -2.81
N ILE A 52 -4.70 24.16 -2.62
CA ILE A 52 -4.13 23.03 -3.35
C ILE A 52 -4.81 21.73 -2.90
N PHE A 53 -5.00 21.51 -1.60
CA PHE A 53 -5.53 20.25 -1.06
C PHE A 53 -7.04 20.29 -0.83
N ASP A 54 -7.78 21.08 -1.62
CA ASP A 54 -9.25 21.14 -1.63
C ASP A 54 -9.86 20.29 -2.77
N CYS A 55 -9.06 19.41 -3.37
CA CYS A 55 -9.47 18.39 -4.34
C CYS A 55 -8.84 17.03 -4.03
N VAL A 56 -9.56 15.96 -4.35
CA VAL A 56 -9.23 14.57 -3.96
C VAL A 56 -7.92 14.11 -4.62
N GLU A 57 -7.65 14.53 -5.86
CA GLU A 57 -6.44 14.13 -6.61
C GLU A 57 -5.16 14.67 -5.97
N ASN A 58 -5.20 15.89 -5.43
CA ASN A 58 -4.03 16.46 -4.76
C ASN A 58 -3.82 15.84 -3.38
N VAL A 59 -4.88 15.47 -2.66
CA VAL A 59 -4.77 14.71 -1.40
C VAL A 59 -4.17 13.32 -1.66
N GLU A 60 -4.58 12.64 -2.73
CA GLU A 60 -3.97 11.38 -3.14
C GLU A 60 -2.48 11.56 -3.51
N ALA A 61 -2.14 12.60 -4.27
CA ALA A 61 -0.75 12.91 -4.60
C ALA A 61 0.10 13.22 -3.34
N LEU A 62 -0.50 13.87 -2.33
CA LEU A 62 0.14 14.13 -1.05
C LEU A 62 0.45 12.82 -0.31
N ARG A 63 -0.50 11.88 -0.24
CA ARG A 63 -0.27 10.54 0.35
C ARG A 63 0.90 9.84 -0.31
N GLN A 64 0.96 9.84 -1.65
CA GLN A 64 2.06 9.23 -2.39
C GLN A 64 3.41 9.89 -2.09
N THR A 65 3.42 11.21 -1.95
CA THR A 65 4.63 11.97 -1.59
C THR A 65 5.11 11.63 -0.19
N ILE A 66 4.20 11.59 0.78
CA ILE A 66 4.51 11.20 2.16
C ILE A 66 5.10 9.79 2.21
N LEU A 67 4.48 8.83 1.51
CA LEU A 67 4.97 7.47 1.44
C LEU A 67 6.36 7.40 0.77
N GLN A 68 6.59 8.15 -0.30
CA GLN A 68 7.90 8.22 -0.97
C GLN A 68 8.98 8.78 -0.04
N LEU A 69 8.69 9.87 0.69
CA LEU A 69 9.61 10.45 1.67
C LEU A 69 9.91 9.46 2.81
N ALA A 70 8.89 8.72 3.27
CA ALA A 70 9.07 7.70 4.28
C ALA A 70 10.01 6.59 3.84
N VAL A 71 9.82 6.00 2.65
CA VAL A 71 10.65 4.88 2.18
C VAL A 71 12.04 5.29 1.70
N THR A 72 12.30 6.58 1.55
CA THR A 72 13.62 7.13 1.19
C THR A 72 14.41 7.66 2.40
N GLY A 73 13.86 7.55 3.61
CA GLY A 73 14.50 8.08 4.83
C GLY A 73 14.43 9.60 4.98
N ARG A 74 13.60 10.29 4.19
CA ARG A 74 13.52 11.77 4.16
C ARG A 74 12.49 12.35 5.12
N LEU A 75 12.11 11.62 6.18
CA LEU A 75 11.16 12.09 7.20
C LEU A 75 11.83 12.69 8.46
N GLY A 76 13.16 12.80 8.49
CA GLY A 76 13.89 13.31 9.65
C GLY A 76 13.59 12.46 10.89
N THR A 77 13.72 11.14 10.76
CA THR A 77 13.45 10.15 11.82
C THR A 77 14.71 9.48 12.33
N GLU A 78 15.86 9.77 11.74
CA GLU A 78 17.15 9.16 12.06
C GLU A 78 17.59 9.48 13.50
N ASP A 79 18.23 8.51 14.13
CA ASP A 79 18.86 8.64 15.45
C ASP A 79 20.15 7.82 15.43
N GLU A 80 21.31 8.47 15.62
CA GLU A 80 22.63 7.83 15.58
C GLU A 80 22.81 6.75 16.66
N ARG A 81 21.96 6.74 17.70
CA ARG A 81 21.99 5.75 18.79
C ARG A 81 21.23 4.48 18.46
N ASP A 82 20.55 4.42 17.32
CA ASP A 82 19.82 3.23 16.92
C ASP A 82 20.75 2.12 16.43
N GLU A 83 20.39 0.88 16.77
CA GLU A 83 21.07 -0.29 16.23
C GLU A 83 20.87 -0.37 14.71
N PRO A 84 21.92 -0.61 13.91
CA PRO A 84 21.81 -0.62 12.46
C PRO A 84 20.87 -1.73 11.98
N ALA A 85 20.22 -1.51 10.84
CA ALA A 85 19.27 -2.47 10.25
C ALA A 85 19.89 -3.86 10.01
N SER A 86 21.21 -3.94 9.85
CA SER A 86 21.96 -5.19 9.65
C SER A 86 21.78 -6.20 10.79
N GLU A 87 21.69 -5.76 12.04
CA GLU A 87 21.51 -6.68 13.17
C GLU A 87 20.13 -7.31 13.18
N LEU A 88 19.09 -6.51 12.91
CA LEU A 88 17.73 -7.01 12.77
C LEU A 88 17.62 -8.01 11.62
N ILE A 89 18.21 -7.70 10.47
CA ILE A 89 18.22 -8.59 9.30
C ILE A 89 18.90 -9.91 9.64
N ARG A 90 20.06 -9.86 10.31
CA ARG A 90 20.79 -11.06 10.74
C ARG A 90 19.94 -11.96 11.62
N GLN A 91 19.21 -11.39 12.59
CA GLN A 91 18.33 -12.15 13.47
C GLN A 91 17.15 -12.81 12.72
N ILE A 92 16.54 -12.09 11.77
CA ILE A 92 15.41 -12.59 10.98
C ILE A 92 15.85 -13.71 10.03
N VAL A 93 17.00 -13.54 9.36
CA VAL A 93 17.55 -14.54 8.43
C VAL A 93 17.91 -15.83 9.17
N GLU A 94 18.47 -15.71 10.38
CA GLU A 94 18.78 -16.85 11.23
C GLU A 94 17.52 -17.60 11.68
N GLU A 95 16.47 -16.86 12.08
CA GLU A 95 15.17 -17.46 12.40
C GLU A 95 14.59 -18.21 11.20
N LYS A 96 14.60 -17.59 10.01
CA LYS A 96 14.14 -18.23 8.77
C LYS A 96 14.89 -19.53 8.50
N ARG A 97 16.21 -19.53 8.69
CA ARG A 97 17.07 -20.71 8.52
C ARG A 97 16.63 -21.85 9.44
N HIS A 98 16.41 -21.57 10.71
CA HIS A 98 15.90 -22.56 11.67
C HIS A 98 14.52 -23.07 11.29
N LEU A 99 13.58 -22.20 10.89
CA LEU A 99 12.25 -22.61 10.48
C LEU A 99 12.26 -23.54 9.25
N ILE A 100 13.21 -23.33 8.33
CA ILE A 100 13.45 -24.22 7.19
C ILE A 100 14.03 -25.57 7.65
N GLU A 101 15.02 -25.54 8.55
CA GLU A 101 15.70 -26.74 9.06
C GLU A 101 14.75 -27.66 9.83
N PHE A 102 13.87 -27.09 10.65
CA PHE A 102 12.82 -27.81 11.37
C PHE A 102 11.60 -28.18 10.49
N GLY A 103 11.61 -27.84 9.21
CA GLY A 103 10.53 -28.17 8.27
C GLY A 103 9.22 -27.42 8.51
N VAL A 104 9.23 -26.36 9.32
CA VAL A 104 8.06 -25.51 9.59
C VAL A 104 7.66 -24.74 8.33
N ILE A 105 8.66 -24.30 7.54
CA ILE A 105 8.44 -23.67 6.24
C ILE A 105 9.22 -24.37 5.13
N CYS A 106 8.70 -24.31 3.91
CA CYS A 106 9.38 -24.87 2.74
C CYS A 106 10.62 -24.02 2.37
N ARG A 107 11.67 -24.68 1.87
CA ARG A 107 12.83 -24.00 1.29
C ARG A 107 12.40 -23.07 0.16
N THR A 108 12.89 -21.83 0.20
CA THR A 108 12.76 -20.91 -0.93
C THR A 108 13.94 -21.09 -1.89
N LYS A 109 13.75 -20.75 -3.17
CA LYS A 109 14.83 -20.83 -4.15
C LYS A 109 15.90 -19.80 -3.78
N PRO A 110 17.20 -20.14 -3.93
CA PRO A 110 18.26 -19.15 -3.79
C PRO A 110 17.99 -17.98 -4.72
N VAL A 111 17.96 -16.77 -4.18
CA VAL A 111 17.83 -15.54 -4.97
C VAL A 111 19.23 -14.94 -5.10
N PRO A 112 19.62 -14.40 -6.27
CA PRO A 112 20.90 -13.73 -6.42
C PRO A 112 21.06 -12.60 -5.41
N GLU A 113 22.31 -12.26 -5.10
CA GLU A 113 22.66 -11.04 -4.37
C GLU A 113 22.02 -9.82 -5.05
N ILE A 114 21.81 -8.76 -4.27
CA ILE A 114 21.23 -7.52 -4.78
C ILE A 114 22.31 -6.83 -5.60
N ASP A 115 22.08 -6.68 -6.90
CA ASP A 115 22.97 -5.90 -7.78
C ASP A 115 22.82 -4.42 -7.46
N GLU A 116 23.93 -3.67 -7.43
CA GLU A 116 23.90 -2.21 -7.25
C GLU A 116 23.08 -1.52 -8.34
N ASN A 117 23.03 -2.08 -9.56
CA ASN A 117 22.21 -1.59 -10.66
C ASN A 117 20.70 -1.79 -10.45
N ASP A 118 20.30 -2.71 -9.56
CA ASP A 118 18.91 -2.96 -9.21
C ASP A 118 18.40 -2.00 -8.11
N ILE A 119 19.29 -1.21 -7.50
CA ILE A 119 18.93 -0.28 -6.41
C ILE A 119 18.16 0.92 -6.99
N PRO A 120 16.90 1.15 -6.58
CA PRO A 120 16.08 2.19 -7.22
C PRO A 120 16.49 3.62 -6.85
N TYR A 121 17.04 3.81 -5.64
CA TYR A 121 17.45 5.10 -5.11
C TYR A 121 18.38 4.93 -3.90
N THR A 122 19.09 6.01 -3.57
CA THR A 122 19.91 6.11 -2.37
C THR A 122 19.06 6.15 -1.11
N ILE A 123 19.49 5.42 -0.08
CA ILE A 123 18.88 5.37 1.26
C ILE A 123 19.91 5.81 2.31
N PRO A 124 19.49 6.17 3.54
CA PRO A 124 20.42 6.47 4.62
C PRO A 124 21.41 5.32 4.90
N LEU A 125 22.62 5.64 5.35
CA LEU A 125 23.69 4.66 5.59
C LEU A 125 23.32 3.60 6.64
N SER A 126 22.47 3.96 7.60
CA SER A 126 21.96 3.06 8.65
C SER A 126 20.94 2.04 8.14
N TRP A 127 20.40 2.24 6.93
CA TRP A 127 19.40 1.38 6.30
C TRP A 127 20.07 0.31 5.43
N LYS A 128 19.30 -0.74 5.11
CA LYS A 128 19.74 -1.79 4.20
C LYS A 128 18.64 -2.18 3.22
N TRP A 129 19.02 -2.34 1.95
CA TRP A 129 18.18 -3.01 0.98
C TRP A 129 18.17 -4.52 1.27
N VAL A 130 16.98 -5.10 1.34
CA VAL A 130 16.76 -6.53 1.60
C VAL A 130 15.60 -7.01 0.75
N ARG A 131 15.61 -8.29 0.33
CA ARG A 131 14.48 -8.84 -0.42
C ARG A 131 13.36 -9.20 0.55
N LEU A 132 12.12 -8.99 0.13
CA LEU A 132 10.96 -9.29 0.98
C LEU A 132 10.92 -10.78 1.40
N ASP A 133 11.34 -11.70 0.52
CA ASP A 133 11.45 -13.12 0.86
C ASP A 133 12.46 -13.39 1.98
N ASP A 134 13.52 -12.58 2.15
CA ASP A 134 14.49 -12.78 3.24
C ASP A 134 13.87 -12.51 4.61
N LEU A 135 12.87 -11.62 4.64
CA LEU A 135 12.21 -11.18 5.86
C LEU A 135 10.96 -12.00 6.22
N THR A 136 10.42 -12.76 5.28
CA THR A 136 9.07 -13.33 5.36
C THR A 136 8.96 -14.68 4.66
N TYR A 137 7.87 -15.40 4.90
CA TYR A 137 7.47 -16.54 4.09
C TYR A 137 6.35 -16.14 3.14
N ILE A 138 6.60 -16.29 1.83
CA ILE A 138 5.66 -15.85 0.79
C ILE A 138 5.14 -17.03 -0.01
N SER A 139 3.83 -17.20 -0.02
CA SER A 139 3.14 -18.22 -0.82
C SER A 139 1.81 -17.73 -1.36
N THR A 140 1.19 -18.52 -2.23
CA THR A 140 -0.16 -18.28 -2.74
C THR A 140 -1.10 -19.38 -2.26
N GLY A 141 -2.40 -19.22 -2.50
CA GLY A 141 -3.40 -20.24 -2.21
C GLY A 141 -3.91 -20.95 -3.47
N SER A 142 -5.04 -21.63 -3.31
CA SER A 142 -5.70 -22.42 -4.35
C SER A 142 -7.16 -22.05 -4.46
N THR A 143 -7.79 -22.34 -5.60
CA THR A 143 -9.23 -22.15 -5.80
C THR A 143 -9.92 -23.52 -5.88
N PRO A 144 -10.65 -23.94 -4.83
CA PRO A 144 -11.48 -25.14 -4.90
C PRO A 144 -12.50 -25.02 -6.05
N SER A 145 -12.78 -26.12 -6.75
CA SER A 145 -13.74 -26.09 -7.85
C SER A 145 -15.10 -25.59 -7.40
N THR A 146 -15.57 -24.48 -7.98
CA THR A 146 -16.88 -23.87 -7.65
C THR A 146 -18.07 -24.75 -8.02
N THR A 147 -17.85 -25.79 -8.84
CA THR A 147 -18.88 -26.75 -9.21
C THR A 147 -19.06 -27.87 -8.18
N ASN A 148 -18.14 -28.02 -7.21
CA ASN A 148 -18.27 -29.00 -6.15
C ASN A 148 -18.93 -28.36 -4.92
N PRO A 149 -20.21 -28.63 -4.62
CA PRO A 149 -20.90 -28.02 -3.49
C PRO A 149 -20.30 -28.43 -2.15
N ASP A 150 -19.69 -29.62 -2.04
CA ASP A 150 -19.09 -30.12 -0.79
C ASP A 150 -17.93 -29.24 -0.30
N TYR A 151 -17.36 -28.42 -1.18
CA TYR A 151 -16.29 -27.49 -0.81
C TYR A 151 -16.79 -26.21 -0.15
N TYR A 152 -18.08 -25.88 -0.30
CA TYR A 152 -18.64 -24.58 0.12
C TYR A 152 -19.85 -24.72 1.06
N GLN A 153 -20.64 -25.78 0.89
CA GLN A 153 -21.84 -26.00 1.68
C GLN A 153 -21.49 -26.16 3.17
N MET A 154 -22.11 -25.33 4.01
CA MET A 154 -21.83 -25.28 5.47
C MET A 154 -20.34 -25.04 5.81
N GLY A 155 -19.58 -24.41 4.90
CA GLY A 155 -18.20 -24.02 5.16
C GLY A 155 -18.09 -23.02 6.31
N ILE A 156 -17.12 -23.25 7.19
CA ILE A 156 -16.83 -22.36 8.33
C ILE A 156 -15.46 -21.71 8.23
N ILE A 157 -14.57 -22.22 7.37
CA ILE A 157 -13.19 -21.77 7.23
C ILE A 157 -13.18 -20.56 6.29
N PRO A 158 -12.69 -19.38 6.72
CA PRO A 158 -12.63 -18.19 5.87
C PRO A 158 -11.79 -18.43 4.61
N TRP A 159 -12.31 -18.04 3.45
CA TRP A 159 -11.60 -18.09 2.16
C TRP A 159 -11.65 -16.73 1.49
N VAL A 160 -10.50 -16.03 1.55
CA VAL A 160 -10.35 -14.64 1.11
C VAL A 160 -9.84 -14.59 -0.33
N THR A 161 -10.49 -13.78 -1.15
CA THR A 161 -10.11 -13.55 -2.55
C THR A 161 -9.51 -12.16 -2.74
N SER A 162 -8.81 -11.94 -3.85
CA SER A 162 -8.24 -10.62 -4.19
C SER A 162 -9.29 -9.50 -4.31
N SER A 163 -10.58 -9.81 -4.43
CA SER A 163 -11.64 -8.80 -4.39
C SER A 163 -11.78 -8.10 -3.03
N GLN A 164 -11.31 -8.72 -1.95
CA GLN A 164 -11.38 -8.18 -0.59
C GLN A 164 -10.15 -7.35 -0.22
N THR A 165 -9.17 -7.20 -1.12
CA THR A 165 -7.94 -6.45 -0.81
C THR A 165 -8.08 -4.93 -0.92
N SER A 166 -9.31 -4.42 -1.08
CA SER A 166 -9.56 -2.97 -1.23
C SER A 166 -9.50 -2.21 0.09
N LEU A 167 -9.56 -2.91 1.21
CA LEU A 167 -9.54 -2.33 2.57
C LEU A 167 -8.17 -2.57 3.23
N ASP A 168 -7.83 -1.75 4.22
CA ASP A 168 -6.58 -1.92 4.96
C ASP A 168 -6.53 -3.20 5.80
N TYR A 169 -7.70 -3.70 6.19
CA TYR A 169 -7.86 -4.83 7.10
C TYR A 169 -9.01 -5.73 6.62
N ILE A 170 -8.80 -7.04 6.70
CA ILE A 170 -9.80 -8.05 6.38
C ILE A 170 -10.15 -8.79 7.68
N SER A 171 -11.28 -8.40 8.27
CA SER A 171 -11.80 -9.01 9.50
C SER A 171 -12.89 -10.05 9.25
N ILE A 172 -13.44 -10.10 8.03
CA ILE A 172 -14.50 -11.02 7.62
C ILE A 172 -14.23 -11.45 6.18
N ALA A 173 -14.30 -12.75 5.91
CA ALA A 173 -14.25 -13.28 4.54
C ALA A 173 -15.65 -13.33 3.93
N ASP A 174 -15.78 -12.94 2.66
CA ASP A 174 -17.05 -12.97 1.93
C ASP A 174 -17.53 -14.41 1.69
N LYS A 175 -16.58 -15.34 1.63
CA LYS A 175 -16.81 -16.76 1.38
C LYS A 175 -16.13 -17.61 2.44
N LYS A 176 -16.70 -18.77 2.66
CA LYS A 176 -16.17 -19.80 3.53
C LYS A 176 -16.14 -21.14 2.79
N ILE A 177 -15.19 -21.98 3.16
CA ILE A 177 -15.01 -23.32 2.61
C ILE A 177 -15.04 -24.36 3.72
N THR A 178 -15.20 -25.62 3.34
CA THR A 178 -15.20 -26.76 4.26
C THR A 178 -13.78 -27.27 4.52
N GLN A 179 -13.60 -28.06 5.58
CA GLN A 179 -12.33 -28.76 5.84
C GLN A 179 -11.96 -29.68 4.66
N LYS A 180 -12.96 -30.33 4.06
CA LYS A 180 -12.77 -31.15 2.86
C LYS A 180 -12.10 -30.37 1.71
N ALA A 181 -12.51 -29.13 1.48
CA ALA A 181 -11.86 -28.28 0.46
C ALA A 181 -10.39 -28.01 0.81
N VAL A 182 -10.09 -27.75 2.09
CA VAL A 182 -8.74 -27.50 2.59
C VAL A 182 -7.84 -28.70 2.32
N ASP A 183 -8.31 -29.90 2.65
CA ASP A 183 -7.56 -31.14 2.51
C ASP A 183 -7.39 -31.52 1.02
N ASP A 184 -8.49 -31.57 0.26
CA ASP A 184 -8.51 -32.02 -1.14
C ASP A 184 -7.73 -31.06 -2.08
N CYS A 185 -7.69 -29.76 -1.76
CA CYS A 185 -6.99 -28.74 -2.56
C CYS A 185 -5.69 -28.25 -1.92
N ALA A 186 -5.25 -28.89 -0.82
CA ALA A 186 -4.05 -28.53 -0.05
C ALA A 186 -3.94 -27.02 0.29
N LEU A 187 -5.05 -26.42 0.73
CA LEU A 187 -5.04 -25.01 1.13
C LEU A 187 -4.26 -24.81 2.43
N LYS A 188 -3.55 -23.69 2.49
CA LYS A 188 -2.90 -23.23 3.72
C LYS A 188 -3.80 -22.23 4.44
N ILE A 189 -3.89 -22.38 5.75
CA ILE A 189 -4.49 -21.37 6.63
C ILE A 189 -3.38 -20.40 7.01
N TYR A 190 -3.57 -19.13 6.68
CA TYR A 190 -2.66 -18.06 6.99
C TYR A 190 -3.10 -17.35 8.27
N PRO A 191 -2.18 -17.10 9.22
CA PRO A 191 -2.54 -16.55 10.52
C PRO A 191 -2.84 -15.04 10.44
N ILE A 192 -3.54 -14.55 11.47
CA ILE A 192 -3.69 -13.11 11.76
C ILE A 192 -2.35 -12.37 11.64
N GLY A 193 -2.38 -11.20 11.00
CA GLY A 193 -1.20 -10.37 10.75
C GLY A 193 -0.49 -10.67 9.43
N THR A 194 -0.91 -11.71 8.69
CA THR A 194 -0.45 -11.93 7.31
C THR A 194 -0.88 -10.77 6.41
N LEU A 195 0.03 -10.25 5.58
CA LEU A 195 -0.32 -9.28 4.54
C LEU A 195 -0.69 -10.02 3.25
N LEU A 196 -1.81 -9.63 2.64
CA LEU A 196 -2.27 -10.13 1.35
C LEU A 196 -2.02 -9.07 0.28
N VAL A 197 -1.35 -9.47 -0.80
CA VAL A 197 -1.17 -8.64 -1.99
C VAL A 197 -1.94 -9.25 -3.16
N ALA A 198 -2.81 -8.48 -3.80
CA ALA A 198 -3.53 -8.94 -4.98
C ALA A 198 -2.59 -9.02 -6.20
N LEU A 199 -2.40 -10.22 -6.74
CA LEU A 199 -1.57 -10.49 -7.92
C LEU A 199 -2.31 -10.19 -9.23
N TYR A 200 -3.62 -10.44 -9.24
CA TYR A 200 -4.47 -10.29 -10.42
C TYR A 200 -5.66 -9.38 -10.14
N GLY A 201 -6.20 -8.78 -11.20
CA GLY A 201 -7.41 -7.98 -11.18
C GLY A 201 -7.36 -6.84 -12.19
N GLN A 202 -8.51 -6.50 -12.79
CA GLN A 202 -8.65 -5.34 -13.66
C GLN A 202 -8.85 -4.06 -12.82
N GLY A 203 -8.35 -2.93 -13.32
CA GLY A 203 -8.52 -1.64 -12.66
C GLY A 203 -7.87 -1.58 -11.26
N LYS A 204 -8.67 -1.24 -10.23
CA LYS A 204 -8.39 -1.16 -8.78
C LYS A 204 -7.35 -2.13 -8.20
N THR A 205 -7.55 -3.40 -8.50
CA THR A 205 -7.23 -4.46 -7.53
C THR A 205 -5.76 -4.85 -7.48
N ARG A 206 -5.06 -4.90 -8.62
CA ARG A 206 -3.70 -5.42 -8.68
C ARG A 206 -2.73 -4.57 -7.85
N GLY A 207 -1.99 -5.23 -6.95
CA GLY A 207 -1.01 -4.63 -6.05
C GLY A 207 -1.61 -4.04 -4.78
N GLN A 208 -2.94 -4.08 -4.60
CA GLN A 208 -3.55 -3.68 -3.33
C GLN A 208 -3.07 -4.58 -2.19
N VAL A 209 -3.04 -4.02 -0.98
CA VAL A 209 -2.46 -4.65 0.20
C VAL A 209 -3.43 -4.56 1.35
N SER A 210 -3.70 -5.70 1.99
CA SER A 210 -4.56 -5.78 3.18
C SER A 210 -3.94 -6.67 4.22
N GLU A 211 -4.22 -6.41 5.49
CA GLU A 211 -3.81 -7.28 6.58
C GLU A 211 -4.97 -8.16 7.05
N LEU A 212 -4.71 -9.46 7.20
CA LEU A 212 -5.65 -10.39 7.82
C LEU A 212 -5.81 -10.09 9.31
N LYS A 213 -7.05 -9.87 9.74
CA LYS A 213 -7.47 -9.82 11.16
C LYS A 213 -8.19 -11.09 11.61
N ILE A 214 -8.19 -12.11 10.75
CA ILE A 214 -8.70 -13.46 10.99
C ILE A 214 -7.74 -14.48 10.39
N ASP A 215 -7.74 -15.70 10.91
CA ASP A 215 -7.09 -16.82 10.23
C ASP A 215 -7.91 -17.18 8.99
N ALA A 216 -7.25 -17.25 7.82
CA ALA A 216 -7.94 -17.44 6.56
C ALA A 216 -7.11 -18.21 5.54
N THR A 217 -7.81 -18.96 4.70
CA THR A 217 -7.27 -19.47 3.43
C THR A 217 -7.44 -18.41 2.34
N ILE A 218 -6.70 -18.51 1.24
CA ILE A 218 -6.77 -17.55 0.12
C ILE A 218 -6.87 -18.25 -1.24
N ASN A 219 -7.26 -17.52 -2.27
CA ASN A 219 -7.20 -17.99 -3.66
C ASN A 219 -5.83 -17.75 -4.32
N GLN A 220 -5.64 -18.28 -5.53
CA GLN A 220 -4.38 -18.10 -6.29
C GLN A 220 -4.10 -16.65 -6.72
N ALA A 221 -5.07 -15.75 -6.56
CA ALA A 221 -4.95 -14.35 -6.94
C ALA A 221 -4.35 -13.47 -5.84
N CYS A 222 -4.03 -14.06 -4.68
CA CYS A 222 -3.38 -13.40 -3.57
C CYS A 222 -1.98 -14.00 -3.33
N ALA A 223 -1.02 -13.14 -3.03
CA ALA A 223 0.20 -13.53 -2.35
C ALA A 223 0.02 -13.26 -0.85
N ALA A 224 0.19 -14.28 -0.02
CA ALA A 224 0.30 -14.14 1.42
C ALA A 224 1.75 -13.93 1.81
N ILE A 225 2.00 -12.89 2.60
CA ILE A 225 3.29 -12.53 3.18
C ILE A 225 3.18 -12.76 4.68
N CYS A 226 3.77 -13.86 5.16
CA CYS A 226 3.76 -14.25 6.56
C CYS A 226 5.06 -13.83 7.24
N PHE A 227 4.95 -13.14 8.36
CA PHE A 227 6.08 -12.68 9.15
C PHE A 227 6.47 -13.74 10.20
N PHE A 228 7.77 -13.91 10.40
CA PHE A 228 8.33 -14.71 11.49
C PHE A 228 8.23 -13.94 12.81
N ASP A 229 8.57 -14.56 13.94
CA ASP A 229 8.41 -13.90 15.24
C ASP A 229 9.27 -12.63 15.33
N ARG A 230 10.50 -12.64 14.80
CA ARG A 230 11.36 -11.45 14.76
C ARG A 230 10.91 -10.42 13.74
N SER A 231 10.33 -10.85 12.62
CA SER A 231 9.88 -9.94 11.56
C SER A 231 8.45 -9.41 11.74
N LYS A 232 7.69 -9.88 12.74
CA LYS A 232 6.37 -9.27 13.08
C LYS A 232 6.45 -7.77 13.36
N LEU A 233 7.55 -7.31 13.95
CA LEU A 233 7.74 -5.91 14.31
C LEU A 233 7.95 -4.98 13.10
N ILE A 234 8.35 -5.52 11.95
CA ILE A 234 8.59 -4.73 10.73
C ILE A 234 7.36 -4.69 9.80
N LYS A 235 6.31 -5.45 10.12
CA LYS A 235 5.12 -5.65 9.27
C LYS A 235 4.48 -4.33 8.85
N ASP A 236 4.29 -3.41 9.79
CA ASP A 236 3.57 -2.15 9.50
C ASP A 236 4.39 -1.26 8.56
N PHE A 237 5.71 -1.20 8.75
CA PHE A 237 6.61 -0.52 7.81
C PHE A 237 6.57 -1.18 6.43
N VAL A 238 6.66 -2.52 6.35
CA VAL A 238 6.56 -3.27 5.09
C VAL A 238 5.20 -3.01 4.41
N LYS A 239 4.10 -2.95 5.15
CA LYS A 239 2.77 -2.61 4.62
C LYS A 239 2.78 -1.24 3.95
N PHE A 240 3.41 -0.23 4.54
CA PHE A 240 3.56 1.09 3.91
C PHE A 240 4.44 1.07 2.66
N VAL A 241 5.54 0.30 2.66
CA VAL A 241 6.37 0.10 1.45
C VAL A 241 5.56 -0.54 0.32
N LEU A 242 4.74 -1.54 0.63
CA LEU A 242 3.86 -2.18 -0.37
C LEU A 242 2.78 -1.22 -0.89
N LYS A 243 2.16 -0.42 0.00
CA LYS A 243 1.20 0.64 -0.38
C LYS A 243 1.83 1.68 -1.31
N LYS A 244 3.07 2.09 -1.04
CA LYS A 244 3.85 2.96 -1.94
C LYS A 244 4.03 2.30 -3.31
N ASN A 245 4.46 1.03 -3.32
CA ASN A 245 4.77 0.31 -4.56
C ASN A 245 3.52 0.03 -5.41
N TYR A 246 2.33 -0.12 -4.82
CA TYR A 246 1.07 -0.22 -5.55
C TYR A 246 0.89 0.92 -6.56
N HIS A 247 1.23 2.15 -6.17
CA HIS A 247 1.07 3.31 -7.05
C HIS A 247 2.09 3.30 -8.20
N SER A 248 3.34 2.88 -7.93
CA SER A 248 4.36 2.67 -8.97
C SER A 248 3.97 1.54 -9.95
N ILE A 249 3.36 0.46 -9.45
CA ILE A 249 2.84 -0.64 -10.28
C ILE A 249 1.66 -0.16 -11.15
N ARG A 250 0.88 0.81 -10.67
CA ARG A 250 -0.22 1.43 -11.43
C ARG A 250 0.25 2.39 -12.51
N SER A 251 1.22 3.26 -12.24
CA SER A 251 1.66 4.31 -13.19
C SER A 251 2.27 3.74 -14.48
N ILE A 252 2.92 2.57 -14.41
CA ILE A 252 3.46 1.83 -15.57
C ILE A 252 2.34 1.37 -16.54
N SER A 253 1.07 1.43 -16.12
CA SER A 253 -0.09 0.96 -16.91
C SER A 253 -0.53 1.88 -18.05
N ALA A 254 0.02 3.09 -18.18
CA ALA A 254 -0.37 4.06 -19.22
C ALA A 254 0.30 3.82 -20.60
N GLY A 255 1.36 3.01 -20.67
CA GLY A 255 2.23 2.89 -21.86
C GLY A 255 2.05 1.67 -22.76
N GLY A 256 1.11 0.75 -22.48
CA GLY A 256 0.89 -0.45 -23.30
C GLY A 256 1.80 -1.64 -22.94
N ALA A 257 1.20 -2.84 -22.87
CA ALA A 257 1.72 -4.10 -22.32
C ALA A 257 2.02 -4.10 -20.81
N GLN A 258 1.03 -4.52 -20.01
CA GLN A 258 1.17 -4.65 -18.56
C GLN A 258 1.93 -5.93 -18.19
N PRO A 259 3.12 -5.85 -17.57
CA PRO A 259 3.78 -7.05 -17.08
C PRO A 259 3.06 -7.52 -15.80
N ASN A 260 2.38 -8.67 -15.85
CA ASN A 260 1.62 -9.25 -14.73
C ASN A 260 2.44 -9.28 -13.42
N LEU A 261 1.80 -8.89 -12.31
CA LEU A 261 2.35 -9.13 -10.97
C LEU A 261 2.24 -10.63 -10.69
N ASN A 262 3.31 -11.24 -10.20
CA ASN A 262 3.36 -12.66 -9.90
C ASN A 262 4.11 -12.88 -8.58
N LEU A 263 4.05 -14.11 -8.07
CA LEU A 263 4.64 -14.45 -6.78
C LEU A 263 6.15 -14.18 -6.73
N ASP A 264 6.87 -14.48 -7.82
CA ASP A 264 8.32 -14.27 -7.88
C ASP A 264 8.70 -12.78 -7.84
N LYS A 265 7.91 -11.90 -8.45
CA LYS A 265 8.09 -10.45 -8.35
C LYS A 265 7.88 -9.95 -6.92
N ILE A 266 6.88 -10.47 -6.21
CA ILE A 266 6.66 -10.12 -4.80
C ILE A 266 7.84 -10.58 -3.94
N LYS A 267 8.31 -11.82 -4.14
CA LYS A 267 9.47 -12.36 -3.41
C LYS A 267 10.75 -11.55 -3.60
N ARG A 268 10.99 -11.09 -4.82
CA ARG A 268 12.20 -10.32 -5.20
C ARG A 268 12.11 -8.84 -4.88
N MET A 269 10.96 -8.35 -4.42
CA MET A 269 10.76 -6.94 -4.12
C MET A 269 11.78 -6.46 -3.09
N LEU A 270 12.45 -5.35 -3.40
CA LEU A 270 13.42 -4.73 -2.51
C LEU A 270 12.71 -3.86 -1.47
N ILE A 271 13.08 -4.04 -0.21
CA ILE A 271 12.59 -3.28 0.94
C ILE A 271 13.75 -2.45 1.49
N PRO A 272 13.61 -1.12 1.58
CA PRO A 272 14.63 -0.26 2.19
C PRO A 272 14.41 -0.30 3.71
N LEU A 273 15.06 -1.24 4.40
CA LEU A 273 14.78 -1.50 5.81
C LEU A 273 15.60 -0.56 6.73
N PRO A 274 14.95 0.29 7.54
CA PRO A 274 15.59 1.10 8.58
C PRO A 274 15.96 0.28 9.82
N PRO A 275 16.75 0.85 10.74
CA PRO A 275 16.77 0.45 12.14
C PRO A 275 15.38 0.21 12.73
N LEU A 276 15.23 -0.79 13.60
CA LEU A 276 13.91 -1.17 14.13
C LEU A 276 13.19 -0.02 14.86
N ARG A 277 13.94 0.75 15.64
CA ARG A 277 13.40 1.90 16.39
C ARG A 277 12.98 3.02 15.45
N GLU A 278 13.74 3.27 14.40
CA GLU A 278 13.38 4.22 13.36
C GLU A 278 12.12 3.80 12.60
N GLN A 279 11.97 2.50 12.27
CA GLN A 279 10.74 1.99 11.64
C GLN A 279 9.49 2.37 12.44
N LYS A 280 9.54 2.24 13.77
CA LYS A 280 8.42 2.65 14.63
C LYS A 280 8.13 4.15 14.52
N ARG A 281 9.17 5.00 14.59
CA ARG A 281 9.00 6.46 14.45
C ARG A 281 8.43 6.85 13.08
N ILE A 282 8.85 6.15 12.02
CA ILE A 282 8.31 6.34 10.67
C ILE A 282 6.83 5.94 10.62
N VAL A 283 6.49 4.75 11.13
CA VAL A 283 5.11 4.24 11.16
C VAL A 283 4.19 5.17 11.95
N ASP A 284 4.63 5.66 13.11
CA ASP A 284 3.86 6.60 13.93
C ASP A 284 3.57 7.90 13.16
N LYS A 285 4.59 8.52 12.55
CA LYS A 285 4.40 9.72 11.70
C LYS A 285 3.50 9.45 10.49
N LEU A 286 3.66 8.29 9.84
CA LEU A 286 2.83 7.92 8.70
C LEU A 286 1.36 7.78 9.09
N ASN A 287 1.07 7.16 10.24
CA ASN A 287 -0.30 7.05 10.74
C ASN A 287 -0.92 8.44 10.98
N ASP A 288 -0.18 9.36 11.61
CA ASP A 288 -0.64 10.74 11.83
C ASP A 288 -0.93 11.45 10.50
N PHE A 289 -0.02 11.34 9.53
CA PHE A 289 -0.18 11.99 8.23
C PHE A 289 -1.32 11.39 7.40
N MET A 290 -1.51 10.07 7.43
CA MET A 290 -2.63 9.42 6.73
C MET A 290 -3.96 9.81 7.36
N LEU A 291 -4.03 9.94 8.68
CA LEU A 291 -5.22 10.43 9.37
C LEU A 291 -5.57 11.87 8.95
N ILE A 292 -4.57 12.75 8.83
CA ILE A 292 -4.79 14.12 8.34
C ILE A 292 -5.32 14.10 6.90
N CYS A 293 -4.75 13.26 6.02
CA CYS A 293 -5.24 13.14 4.65
C CYS A 293 -6.69 12.61 4.61
N ASP A 294 -7.05 11.66 5.49
CA ASP A 294 -8.43 11.16 5.59
C ASP A 294 -9.40 12.28 6.02
N GLN A 295 -8.98 13.14 6.95
CA GLN A 295 -9.76 14.31 7.36
C GLN A 295 -9.97 15.32 6.21
N LEU A 296 -8.95 15.52 5.36
CA LEU A 296 -9.06 16.37 4.17
C LEU A 296 -10.06 15.79 3.18
N ASP A 297 -9.98 14.49 2.87
CA ASP A 297 -10.94 13.82 1.98
C ASP A 297 -12.38 13.93 2.51
N GLN A 298 -12.59 13.70 3.81
CA GLN A 298 -13.90 13.85 4.44
C GLN A 298 -14.43 15.28 4.36
N ARG A 299 -13.57 16.29 4.51
CA ARG A 299 -13.96 17.69 4.37
C ARG A 299 -14.40 18.01 2.94
N ILE A 300 -13.65 17.55 1.93
CA ILE A 300 -13.96 17.74 0.51
C ILE A 300 -15.31 17.09 0.19
N TYR A 301 -15.49 15.82 0.58
CA TYR A 301 -16.73 15.08 0.37
C TYR A 301 -17.95 15.76 1.01
N ASN A 302 -17.82 16.20 2.26
CA ASN A 302 -18.91 16.87 2.96
C ASN A 302 -19.31 18.19 2.28
N ARG A 303 -18.34 18.97 1.81
CA ARG A 303 -18.59 20.21 1.07
C ARG A 303 -19.39 19.95 -0.20
N GLU A 304 -18.97 18.96 -1.00
CA GLU A 304 -19.67 18.59 -2.24
C GLU A 304 -21.11 18.13 -1.97
N ARG A 305 -21.29 17.29 -0.95
CA ARG A 305 -22.62 16.81 -0.52
C ARG A 305 -23.54 17.95 -0.10
N ILE A 306 -23.04 18.90 0.70
CA ILE A 306 -23.81 20.06 1.15
C ILE A 306 -24.19 20.93 -0.04
N SER A 307 -23.26 21.17 -0.97
CA SER A 307 -23.52 21.94 -2.19
C SER A 307 -24.65 21.31 -3.01
N LEU A 308 -24.58 20.00 -3.28
CA LEU A 308 -25.61 19.27 -4.01
C LEU A 308 -26.97 19.32 -3.30
N SER A 309 -26.98 19.11 -1.97
CA SER A 309 -28.20 19.16 -1.18
C SER A 309 -28.85 20.55 -1.22
N PHE A 310 -28.06 21.62 -1.13
CA PHE A 310 -28.55 22.99 -1.16
C PHE A 310 -29.16 23.33 -2.52
N THR A 311 -28.46 23.00 -3.61
CA THR A 311 -28.95 23.21 -4.98
C THR A 311 -30.26 22.45 -5.22
N ASN A 312 -30.35 21.19 -4.80
CA ASN A 312 -31.57 20.39 -4.93
C ASN A 312 -32.73 20.97 -4.12
N SER A 313 -32.48 21.46 -2.90
CA SER A 313 -33.51 22.10 -2.06
C SER A 313 -34.03 23.40 -2.67
N ILE A 314 -33.15 24.25 -3.22
CA ILE A 314 -33.56 25.49 -3.91
C ILE A 314 -34.41 25.15 -5.13
N ILE A 315 -33.97 24.22 -5.98
CA ILE A 315 -34.71 23.84 -7.18
C ILE A 315 -36.12 23.34 -6.79
N ARG A 316 -36.23 22.48 -5.78
CA ARG A 316 -37.54 22.00 -5.29
C ARG A 316 -38.42 23.11 -4.71
N GLY A 317 -37.82 24.12 -4.06
CA GLY A 317 -38.56 25.25 -3.49
C GLY A 317 -38.99 26.30 -4.50
N ILE A 318 -38.35 26.38 -5.67
CA ILE A 318 -38.70 27.32 -6.75
C ILE A 318 -39.69 26.69 -7.76
N VAL A 319 -39.64 25.37 -7.95
CA VAL A 319 -40.48 24.65 -8.94
C VAL A 319 -41.86 24.25 -8.37
N ASN A 320 -42.05 24.35 -7.06
CA ASN A 320 -43.36 24.23 -6.39
C ASN A 320 -43.96 25.62 -6.13
#